data_AF-A0A1I1D1Q5-F1
#
_entry.id   AF-A0A1I1D1Q5-F1
#
_cell.length_a   1.000
_cell.length_b   1.000
_cell.length_c   1.000
_cell.angle_alpha   90.00
_cell.angle_beta   90.00
_cell.angle_gamma   90.00
#
_symmetry.space_group_name_H-M   'P 1'
#
loop_
_entity.id
_entity.type
_entity.pdbx_description
1 polymer ?
#
loop_
_entity_poly.entity_id
_entity_poly.type
_entity_poly.pdbx_seq_one_letter_code
_entity_poly.pdbx_strand_id
1 'polypeptide(L)'
;MKTLRLVFFIVLGMVALALCGAGYHYGRLIPFAQQWPLYEALRNTASIIFAVVGAWLAIIYPERLKLSFGKGGKEVAPKGNIGLLLTPAVHSTIILVILLLVGIIAPLLKQIGAIIEHVEVWRGVSFALLASLTLWQVVIVIMTIFPADMVQTFVAKEEATSEIKAHYGKLNRKAGK
;
A
#
# COMPACT_ATOMS: atom_id res chain seq x y z
N MET A 1 3.32 25.18 6.98
CA MET A 1 3.09 23.71 6.84
C MET A 1 2.58 23.29 5.46
N LYS A 2 1.54 23.92 4.88
CA LYS A 2 1.01 23.54 3.55
C LYS A 2 2.04 23.67 2.41
N THR A 3 2.81 24.77 2.39
CA THR A 3 3.86 25.02 1.39
C THR A 3 5.01 24.02 1.49
N LEU A 4 5.42 23.64 2.72
CA LEU A 4 6.47 22.64 2.95
C LEU A 4 6.05 21.25 2.46
N ARG A 5 4.79 20.85 2.73
CA ARG A 5 4.23 19.59 2.22
C ARG A 5 4.16 19.60 0.69
N LEU A 6 3.71 20.69 0.09
CA LEU A 6 3.65 20.85 -1.37
C LEU A 6 5.04 20.68 -2.00
N VAL A 7 6.04 21.41 -1.49
CA VAL A 7 7.43 21.32 -1.98
C VAL A 7 7.97 19.90 -1.83
N PHE A 8 7.71 19.24 -0.70
CA PHE A 8 8.11 17.85 -0.50
C PHE A 8 7.51 16.90 -1.54
N PHE A 9 6.20 16.98 -1.80
CA PHE A 9 5.55 16.13 -2.81
C PHE A 9 6.05 16.43 -4.23
N ILE A 10 6.32 17.69 -4.55
CA ILE A 10 6.89 18.08 -5.86
C ILE A 10 8.29 17.50 -6.03
N VAL A 11 9.16 17.64 -5.02
CA VAL A 11 10.52 17.07 -5.06
C VAL A 11 10.46 15.56 -5.21
N LEU A 12 9.59 14.89 -4.45
CA LEU A 12 9.43 13.44 -4.53
C LEU A 12 8.90 12.99 -5.90
N GLY A 13 7.96 13.74 -6.47
CA GLY A 13 7.48 13.52 -7.84
C GLY A 13 8.56 13.70 -8.90
N MET A 14 9.41 14.73 -8.78
CA MET A 14 10.53 14.94 -9.70
C MET A 14 11.57 13.82 -9.58
N VAL A 15 11.89 13.37 -8.37
CA VAL A 15 12.79 12.23 -8.16
C VAL A 15 12.21 10.95 -8.76
N ALA A 16 10.91 10.70 -8.57
CA ALA A 16 10.23 9.55 -9.17
C ALA A 16 10.31 9.59 -10.71
N LEU A 17 10.02 10.73 -11.32
CA LEU A 17 10.13 10.92 -12.78
C LEU A 17 11.56 10.73 -13.27
N ALA A 18 12.55 11.26 -12.56
CA ALA A 18 13.96 11.08 -12.89
C ALA A 18 14.38 9.60 -12.80
N LEU A 19 13.94 8.88 -11.77
CA LEU A 19 14.21 7.45 -11.62
C LEU A 19 13.54 6.62 -12.71
N CYS A 20 12.29 6.93 -13.10
CA CYS A 20 11.63 6.25 -14.20
C CYS A 20 12.29 6.56 -15.55
N GLY A 21 12.71 7.81 -15.78
CA GLY A 21 13.45 8.22 -16.98
C GLY A 21 14.82 7.55 -17.08
N ALA A 22 15.58 7.55 -15.98
CA ALA A 22 16.85 6.83 -15.88
C ALA A 22 16.64 5.32 -16.04
N GLY A 23 15.61 4.76 -15.40
CA GLY A 23 15.23 3.37 -15.53
C GLY A 23 14.88 2.99 -16.97
N TYR A 24 14.19 3.86 -17.70
CA TYR A 24 13.95 3.65 -19.12
C TYR A 24 15.26 3.66 -19.91
N HIS A 25 16.11 4.69 -19.72
CA HIS A 25 17.32 4.88 -20.51
C HIS A 25 18.35 3.76 -20.29
N TYR A 26 18.69 3.49 -19.02
CA TYR A 26 19.64 2.44 -18.65
C TYR A 26 19.02 1.04 -18.71
N GLY A 27 17.71 0.90 -18.51
CA GLY A 27 17.01 -0.38 -18.57
C GLY A 27 17.00 -1.02 -19.96
N ARG A 28 17.19 -0.23 -21.03
CA ARG A 28 17.45 -0.76 -22.38
C ARG A 28 18.65 -1.71 -22.41
N LEU A 29 19.65 -1.43 -21.58
CA LEU A 29 20.89 -2.20 -21.48
C LEU A 29 20.78 -3.41 -20.55
N ILE A 30 19.70 -3.54 -19.76
CA ILE A 30 19.51 -4.63 -18.79
C ILE A 30 18.67 -5.75 -19.41
N PRO A 31 19.19 -6.99 -19.55
CA PRO A 31 18.45 -8.09 -20.16
C PRO A 31 17.20 -8.44 -19.33
N PHE A 32 16.10 -8.80 -19.99
CA PHE A 32 14.85 -9.14 -19.29
C PHE A 32 15.03 -10.26 -18.25
N ALA A 33 15.95 -11.20 -18.49
CA ALA A 33 16.27 -12.26 -17.52
C ALA A 33 16.79 -11.71 -16.17
N GLN A 34 17.47 -10.57 -16.17
CA GLN A 34 17.90 -9.89 -14.94
C GLN A 34 16.80 -9.02 -14.33
N GLN A 35 15.86 -8.54 -15.16
CA GLN A 35 14.70 -7.78 -14.68
C GLN A 35 13.67 -8.70 -13.99
N TRP A 36 13.54 -9.95 -14.44
CA TRP A 36 12.51 -10.88 -13.98
C TRP A 36 12.53 -11.16 -12.46
N PRO A 37 13.69 -11.42 -11.81
CA PRO A 37 13.75 -11.56 -10.36
C PRO A 37 13.21 -10.34 -9.59
N LEU A 38 13.35 -9.13 -10.16
CA LEU A 38 12.82 -7.91 -9.55
C LEU A 38 11.28 -7.84 -9.65
N TYR A 39 10.72 -8.27 -10.77
CA TYR A 39 9.28 -8.45 -10.94
C TYR A 39 8.72 -9.47 -9.94
N GLU A 40 9.42 -10.59 -9.73
CA GLU A 40 9.02 -11.61 -8.77
C GLU A 40 9.11 -11.11 -7.33
N ALA A 41 10.19 -10.41 -6.97
CA ALA A 41 10.34 -9.79 -5.65
C ALA A 41 9.23 -8.77 -5.40
N LEU A 42 8.88 -7.95 -6.40
CA LEU A 42 7.80 -6.98 -6.30
C LEU A 42 6.44 -7.67 -6.13
N ARG A 43 6.18 -8.75 -6.87
CA ARG A 43 4.95 -9.56 -6.74
C ARG A 43 4.82 -10.16 -5.35
N ASN A 44 5.89 -10.71 -4.81
CA ASN A 44 5.91 -11.28 -3.45
C ASN A 44 5.69 -10.22 -2.38
N THR A 45 6.30 -9.04 -2.55
CA THR A 45 6.09 -7.92 -1.63
C THR A 45 4.63 -7.44 -1.68
N ALA A 46 4.05 -7.33 -2.88
CA ALA A 46 2.65 -6.95 -3.06
C ALA A 46 1.66 -7.95 -2.45
N SER A 47 1.92 -9.25 -2.56
CA SER A 47 1.07 -10.29 -1.95
C SER A 47 1.16 -10.28 -0.42
N ILE A 48 2.35 -10.08 0.15
CA ILE A 48 2.55 -9.96 1.60
C ILE A 48 1.76 -8.77 2.14
N ILE A 49 1.88 -7.59 1.52
CA ILE A 49 1.15 -6.40 1.98
C ILE A 49 -0.35 -6.60 1.85
N PHE A 50 -0.81 -7.14 0.73
CA PHE A 50 -2.22 -7.44 0.52
C PHE A 50 -2.76 -8.37 1.64
N ALA A 51 -2.03 -9.43 1.98
CA ALA A 51 -2.41 -10.37 3.03
C ALA A 51 -2.43 -9.72 4.42
N VAL A 52 -1.36 -8.99 4.79
CA VAL A 52 -1.25 -8.34 6.10
C VAL A 52 -2.34 -7.28 6.26
N VAL A 53 -2.50 -6.36 5.31
CA VAL A 53 -3.52 -5.31 5.40
C VAL A 53 -4.92 -5.92 5.43
N GLY A 54 -5.18 -6.96 4.65
CA GLY A 54 -6.45 -7.70 4.67
C GLY A 54 -6.77 -8.30 6.05
N ALA A 55 -5.79 -8.95 6.68
CA ALA A 55 -5.94 -9.49 8.03
C ALA A 55 -6.17 -8.39 9.08
N TRP A 56 -5.42 -7.30 9.03
CA TRP A 56 -5.57 -6.15 9.94
C TRP A 56 -6.98 -5.53 9.85
N LEU A 57 -7.53 -5.38 8.63
CA LEU A 57 -8.89 -4.88 8.42
C LEU A 57 -9.94 -5.80 9.05
N ALA A 58 -9.76 -7.12 8.92
CA ALA A 58 -10.67 -8.10 9.51
C ALA A 58 -10.66 -8.07 11.05
N ILE A 59 -9.50 -7.80 11.66
CA ILE A 59 -9.35 -7.73 13.13
C ILE A 59 -9.89 -6.42 13.70
N ILE A 60 -9.56 -5.27 13.11
CA ILE A 60 -9.88 -3.95 13.70
C ILE A 60 -11.30 -3.49 13.38
N TYR A 61 -11.83 -3.82 12.20
CA TYR A 61 -13.16 -3.36 11.76
C TYR A 61 -14.13 -4.52 11.42
N PRO A 62 -14.31 -5.51 12.32
CA PRO A 62 -15.13 -6.68 12.04
C PRO A 62 -16.59 -6.32 11.73
N GLU A 63 -17.16 -5.32 12.43
CA GLU A 63 -18.57 -4.93 12.26
C GLU A 63 -18.84 -4.19 10.95
N ARG A 64 -17.88 -3.41 10.46
CA ARG A 64 -18.04 -2.67 9.19
C ARG A 64 -17.88 -3.59 7.98
N LEU A 65 -17.02 -4.60 8.06
CA LEU A 65 -16.97 -5.68 7.07
C LEU A 65 -18.29 -6.46 7.03
N LYS A 66 -18.88 -6.79 8.19
CA LYS A 66 -20.18 -7.47 8.26
C LYS A 66 -21.31 -6.65 7.63
N LEU A 67 -21.34 -5.32 7.81
CA LEU A 67 -22.34 -4.44 7.21
C LEU A 67 -22.23 -4.31 5.68
N SER A 68 -21.02 -4.41 5.11
CA SER A 68 -20.84 -4.44 3.64
C SER A 68 -21.28 -5.76 3.00
N PHE A 69 -21.34 -6.87 3.76
CA PHE A 69 -21.79 -8.18 3.26
C PHE A 69 -23.19 -8.59 3.74
N GLY A 70 -23.76 -7.89 4.72
CA GLY A 70 -25.08 -8.15 5.30
C GLY A 70 -26.21 -7.39 4.57
N LYS A 71 -27.11 -8.12 3.91
CA LYS A 71 -28.36 -7.57 3.39
C LYS A 71 -29.19 -6.93 4.50
N GLY A 72 -29.53 -5.65 4.32
CA GLY A 72 -30.73 -5.01 4.88
C GLY A 72 -30.62 -4.49 6.31
N GLY A 73 -30.58 -3.16 6.46
CA GLY A 73 -30.78 -2.50 7.73
C GLY A 73 -30.37 -1.03 7.66
N LYS A 74 -31.35 -0.14 7.45
CA LYS A 74 -31.17 1.30 7.68
C LYS A 74 -30.75 1.46 9.15
N GLU A 75 -29.61 2.08 9.42
CA GLU A 75 -29.49 3.23 10.33
C GLU A 75 -28.05 3.78 10.45
N VAL A 76 -27.98 5.10 10.27
CA VAL A 76 -26.99 6.10 10.68
C VAL A 76 -25.54 5.61 10.91
N ALA A 77 -24.73 5.62 9.86
CA ALA A 77 -23.28 5.49 10.00
C ALA A 77 -22.66 6.82 10.49
N PRO A 78 -21.94 6.87 11.62
CA PRO A 78 -21.05 7.98 11.91
C PRO A 78 -19.90 7.96 10.89
N LYS A 79 -19.58 9.15 10.35
CA LYS A 79 -18.61 9.46 9.28
C LYS A 79 -17.17 9.03 9.61
N GLY A 80 -16.89 7.73 9.68
CA GLY A 80 -15.54 7.16 9.72
C GLY A 80 -15.13 6.72 8.31
N ASN A 81 -14.10 7.34 7.75
CA ASN A 81 -13.71 7.18 6.34
C ASN A 81 -12.99 5.83 6.10
N ILE A 82 -13.75 4.71 6.10
CA ILE A 82 -13.27 3.33 5.86
C ILE A 82 -12.46 3.21 4.55
N GLY A 83 -12.80 4.03 3.55
CA GLY A 83 -12.07 4.07 2.28
C GLY A 83 -10.57 4.30 2.46
N LEU A 84 -10.14 5.07 3.47
CA LEU A 84 -8.74 5.37 3.70
C LEU A 84 -7.91 4.14 4.12
N LEU A 85 -8.53 3.17 4.81
CA LEU A 85 -7.85 1.96 5.30
C LEU A 85 -7.84 0.82 4.27
N LEU A 86 -8.84 0.79 3.38
CA LEU A 86 -8.87 -0.14 2.24
C LEU A 86 -7.95 0.30 1.11
N THR A 87 -7.57 1.58 1.08
CA THR A 87 -6.74 2.17 0.01
C THR A 87 -5.45 1.36 -0.21
N PRO A 88 -4.61 1.06 0.80
CA PRO A 88 -3.37 0.31 0.58
C PRO A 88 -3.59 -1.12 0.04
N ALA A 89 -4.62 -1.82 0.54
CA ALA A 89 -4.97 -3.16 0.08
C ALA A 89 -5.34 -3.17 -1.40
N VAL A 90 -6.23 -2.27 -1.82
CA VAL A 90 -6.68 -2.17 -3.22
C VAL A 90 -5.51 -1.81 -4.15
N HIS A 91 -4.66 -0.86 -3.76
CA HIS A 91 -3.52 -0.45 -4.58
C HIS A 91 -2.51 -1.59 -4.74
N SER A 92 -2.23 -2.37 -3.69
CA SER A 92 -1.36 -3.54 -3.77
C SER A 92 -1.95 -4.65 -4.65
N THR A 93 -3.27 -4.85 -4.63
CA THR A 93 -3.96 -5.78 -5.54
C THR A 93 -3.84 -5.35 -7.00
N ILE A 94 -3.99 -4.05 -7.30
CA ILE A 94 -3.82 -3.54 -8.68
C ILE A 94 -2.41 -3.83 -9.18
N ILE A 95 -1.39 -3.58 -8.36
CA ILE A 95 0.01 -3.91 -8.71
C ILE A 95 0.15 -5.41 -8.96
N LEU A 96 -0.40 -6.26 -8.09
CA LEU A 96 -0.37 -7.71 -8.26
C LEU A 96 -1.01 -8.17 -9.59
N VAL A 97 -2.16 -7.60 -9.97
CA VAL A 97 -2.82 -7.87 -11.26
C VAL A 97 -1.92 -7.48 -12.43
N ILE A 98 -1.29 -6.30 -12.39
CA ILE A 98 -0.37 -5.86 -13.44
C ILE A 98 0.81 -6.85 -13.55
N LEU A 99 1.40 -7.27 -12.43
CA LEU A 99 2.54 -8.19 -12.43
C LEU A 99 2.17 -9.58 -12.95
N LEU A 100 0.97 -10.08 -12.64
CA LEU A 100 0.45 -11.33 -13.20
C LEU A 100 0.27 -11.23 -14.72
N LEU A 101 -0.29 -10.11 -15.20
CA LEU A 101 -0.44 -9.86 -16.64
C LEU A 101 0.94 -9.79 -17.32
N VAL A 102 1.91 -9.07 -16.74
CA VAL A 102 3.29 -9.04 -17.26
C VAL A 102 3.87 -10.44 -17.34
N GLY A 103 3.63 -11.30 -16.34
CA GLY A 103 4.14 -12.66 -16.33
C GLY A 103 3.60 -13.57 -17.44
N ILE A 104 2.37 -13.31 -17.91
CA ILE A 104 1.76 -14.04 -19.03
C ILE A 104 2.14 -13.39 -20.37
N ILE A 105 2.11 -12.06 -20.45
CA ILE A 105 2.33 -11.31 -21.69
C ILE A 105 3.79 -11.38 -22.12
N ALA A 106 4.75 -11.23 -21.19
CA ALA A 106 6.17 -11.21 -21.51
C ALA A 106 6.69 -12.42 -22.32
N PRO A 107 6.39 -13.69 -21.97
CA PRO A 107 6.79 -14.82 -22.79
C PRO A 107 6.09 -14.88 -24.15
N LEU A 108 4.83 -14.42 -24.26
CA LEU A 108 4.11 -14.36 -25.53
C LEU A 108 4.73 -13.34 -26.49
N LEU A 109 5.09 -12.16 -25.99
CA LEU A 109 5.75 -11.12 -26.78
C LEU A 109 7.12 -11.58 -27.32
N LYS A 110 7.83 -12.44 -26.59
CA LYS A 110 9.12 -13.00 -27.05
C LYS A 110 9.00 -13.91 -28.28
N GLN A 111 7.81 -14.41 -28.60
CA GLN A 111 7.60 -15.26 -29.80
C GLN A 111 7.32 -14.45 -31.07
N ILE A 112 7.07 -13.14 -30.96
CA ILE A 112 6.72 -12.28 -32.10
C ILE A 112 8.00 -11.70 -32.70
N GLY A 113 8.30 -12.03 -33.96
CA GLY A 113 9.52 -11.57 -34.66
C GLY A 113 9.69 -10.05 -34.70
N ALA A 114 8.60 -9.28 -34.85
CA ALA A 114 8.63 -7.81 -34.87
C ALA A 114 9.09 -7.17 -33.54
N ILE A 115 8.99 -7.89 -32.42
CA ILE A 115 9.41 -7.42 -31.09
C ILE A 115 10.90 -7.63 -30.88
N ILE A 116 11.48 -8.65 -31.54
CA ILE A 116 12.92 -8.97 -31.46
C ILE A 116 13.75 -7.86 -32.10
N GLU A 117 13.25 -7.24 -33.17
CA GLU A 117 13.92 -6.15 -33.89
C GLU A 117 14.08 -4.88 -33.02
N HIS A 118 13.18 -4.66 -32.06
CA HIS A 118 13.19 -3.50 -31.16
C HIS A 118 13.29 -3.90 -29.69
N VAL A 119 13.98 -5.01 -29.40
CA VAL A 119 14.02 -5.60 -28.05
C VAL A 119 14.56 -4.64 -26.98
N GLU A 120 15.47 -3.74 -27.35
CA GLU A 120 16.03 -2.73 -26.44
C GLU A 120 14.96 -1.76 -25.95
N VAL A 121 14.09 -1.29 -26.84
CA VAL A 121 12.99 -0.38 -26.49
C VAL A 121 12.05 -1.07 -25.50
N TRP A 122 11.68 -2.32 -25.76
CA TRP A 122 10.81 -3.11 -24.89
C TRP A 122 11.45 -3.41 -23.52
N ARG A 123 12.77 -3.63 -23.47
CA ARG A 123 13.52 -3.77 -22.21
C ARG A 123 13.52 -2.48 -21.41
N GLY A 124 13.69 -1.33 -22.07
CA GLY A 124 13.57 -0.02 -21.44
C GLY A 124 12.17 0.24 -20.89
N VAL A 125 11.13 -0.03 -21.68
CA VAL A 125 9.72 0.11 -21.25
C VAL A 125 9.44 -0.80 -20.05
N SER A 126 9.88 -2.05 -20.10
CA SER A 126 9.68 -3.01 -19.00
C SER A 126 10.40 -2.54 -17.73
N PHE A 127 11.63 -2.02 -17.82
CA PHE A 127 12.32 -1.54 -16.63
C PHE A 127 11.70 -0.25 -16.07
N ALA A 128 11.20 0.65 -16.93
CA ALA A 128 10.49 1.85 -16.51
C ALA A 128 9.17 1.52 -15.80
N LEU A 129 8.43 0.54 -16.31
CA LEU A 129 7.24 -0.01 -15.65
C LEU A 129 7.60 -0.57 -14.28
N LEU A 130 8.64 -1.41 -14.21
CA LEU A 130 9.13 -1.99 -12.96
C LEU A 130 9.46 -0.90 -11.94
N ALA A 131 10.26 0.09 -12.33
CA ALA A 131 10.64 1.21 -11.45
C ALA A 131 9.41 1.99 -10.95
N SER A 132 8.46 2.27 -11.83
CA SER A 132 7.21 2.97 -11.48
C SER A 132 6.39 2.17 -10.47
N LEU A 133 6.23 0.86 -10.69
CA LEU A 133 5.50 -0.02 -9.79
C LEU A 133 6.22 -0.19 -8.45
N THR A 134 7.55 -0.28 -8.44
CA THR A 134 8.34 -0.35 -7.20
C THR A 134 8.18 0.92 -6.37
N LEU A 135 8.27 2.10 -7.00
CA LEU A 135 8.05 3.37 -6.30
C LEU A 135 6.63 3.46 -5.73
N TRP A 136 5.63 3.02 -6.49
CA TRP A 136 4.26 2.94 -6.02
C TRP A 136 4.13 1.99 -4.82
N GLN A 137 4.76 0.82 -4.87
CA GLN A 137 4.76 -0.13 -3.76
C GLN A 137 5.41 0.45 -2.50
N VAL A 138 6.51 1.21 -2.63
CA VAL A 138 7.15 1.90 -1.49
C VAL A 138 6.17 2.88 -0.83
N VAL A 139 5.43 3.66 -1.62
CA VAL A 139 4.41 4.57 -1.09
C VAL A 139 3.33 3.79 -0.33
N ILE A 140 2.88 2.64 -0.86
CA ILE A 140 1.89 1.78 -0.20
C ILE A 140 2.45 1.24 1.12
N VAL A 141 3.68 0.73 1.15
CA VAL A 141 4.35 0.26 2.38
C VAL A 141 4.32 1.36 3.45
N ILE A 142 4.72 2.58 3.10
CA ILE A 142 4.71 3.71 4.02
C ILE A 142 3.29 4.00 4.51
N MET A 143 2.28 3.96 3.64
CA MET A 143 0.89 4.13 4.02
C MET A 143 0.40 3.05 4.99
N THR A 144 0.90 1.82 4.89
CA THR A 144 0.51 0.72 5.79
C THR A 144 1.11 0.80 7.19
N ILE A 145 2.17 1.58 7.39
CA ILE A 145 2.75 1.82 8.71
C ILE A 145 1.85 2.73 9.56
N PHE A 146 1.16 3.70 8.95
CA PHE A 146 0.31 4.67 9.67
C PHE A 146 -0.86 4.03 10.46
N PRO A 147 -1.63 3.07 9.92
CA PRO A 147 -2.65 2.37 10.69
C PRO A 147 -2.10 1.67 11.94
N ALA A 148 -0.92 1.07 11.86
CA ALA A 148 -0.31 0.37 13.00
C ALA A 148 0.03 1.35 14.14
N ASP A 149 0.58 2.52 13.80
CA ASP A 149 0.92 3.57 14.76
C ASP A 149 -0.33 4.20 15.41
N MET A 150 -1.39 4.43 14.62
CA MET A 150 -2.67 4.92 15.16
C MET A 150 -3.25 3.95 16.19
N VAL A 151 -3.21 2.64 15.93
CA VAL A 151 -3.74 1.62 16.86
C VAL A 151 -2.97 1.63 18.18
N GLN A 152 -1.64 1.67 18.15
CA GLN A 152 -0.85 1.78 19.38
C GLN A 152 -1.21 3.03 20.19
N THR A 153 -1.41 4.16 19.51
CA THR A 153 -1.81 5.41 20.16
C THR A 153 -3.22 5.33 20.76
N PHE A 154 -4.17 4.67 20.10
CA PHE A 154 -5.51 4.43 20.63
C PHE A 154 -5.47 3.56 21.89
N VAL A 155 -4.74 2.45 21.86
CA VAL A 155 -4.58 1.55 23.02
C VAL A 155 -3.96 2.28 24.20
N ALA A 156 -2.86 3.01 23.98
CA ALA A 156 -2.19 3.78 25.04
C ALA A 156 -3.11 4.84 25.67
N LYS A 157 -3.96 5.49 24.87
CA LYS A 157 -4.91 6.49 25.36
C LYS A 157 -6.04 5.86 26.17
N GLU A 158 -6.51 4.67 25.77
CA GLU A 158 -7.56 3.93 26.48
C GLU A 158 -7.06 3.40 27.83
N GLU A 159 -5.83 2.88 27.89
CA GLU A 159 -5.17 2.49 29.13
C GLU A 159 -5.01 3.67 30.10
N ALA A 160 -4.52 4.81 29.63
CA ALA A 160 -4.38 6.01 30.45
C ALA A 160 -5.73 6.50 31.01
N THR A 161 -6.79 6.42 30.20
CA THR A 161 -8.14 6.83 30.62
C THR A 161 -8.72 5.85 31.64
N SER A 162 -8.50 4.55 31.45
CA SER A 162 -8.86 3.47 32.37
C SER A 162 -8.19 3.66 33.74
N GLU A 163 -6.89 3.96 33.76
CA GLU A 163 -6.11 4.15 34.99
C GLU A 163 -6.59 5.38 35.77
N ILE A 164 -6.83 6.51 35.09
CA ILE A 164 -7.38 7.72 35.70
C ILE A 164 -8.74 7.41 36.32
N LYS A 165 -9.64 6.72 35.59
CA LYS A 165 -10.98 6.38 36.09
C LYS A 165 -10.91 5.44 37.30
N ALA A 166 -9.99 4.48 37.31
CA ALA A 166 -9.75 3.60 38.44
C ALA A 166 -9.20 4.36 39.66
N HIS A 167 -8.34 5.35 39.45
CA HIS A 167 -7.80 6.19 40.52
C HIS A 167 -8.87 7.09 41.15
N TYR A 168 -9.69 7.76 40.33
CA TYR A 168 -10.83 8.55 40.81
C TYR A 168 -11.88 7.70 41.54
N GLY A 169 -12.16 6.49 41.04
CA GLY A 169 -13.07 5.55 41.72
C GLY A 169 -12.60 5.16 43.12
N LYS A 170 -11.29 5.01 43.33
CA LYS A 170 -10.70 4.72 44.66
C LYS A 170 -10.82 5.92 45.62
N LEU A 171 -10.67 7.14 45.11
CA LEU A 171 -10.80 8.37 45.91
C LEU A 171 -12.24 8.59 46.36
N ASN A 172 -13.22 8.43 45.46
CA ASN A 172 -14.64 8.58 45.79
C ASN A 172 -15.10 7.56 46.84
N ARG A 173 -14.55 6.34 46.81
CA ARG A 173 -14.85 5.28 47.79
C ARG A 173 -14.23 5.53 49.17
N LYS A 174 -13.19 6.36 49.24
CA LYS A 174 -12.54 6.80 50.50
C LYS A 174 -13.21 8.02 51.13
N ALA A 175 -13.79 8.90 50.32
CA ALA A 175 -14.48 10.11 50.79
C ALA A 175 -15.94 9.87 51.22
N GLY A 176 -16.53 8.73 50.88
CA GLY A 176 -17.88 8.32 51.29
C GLY A 176 -17.95 7.49 52.58
N LYS A 177 -16.87 7.39 53.34
CA LYS A 177 -16.80 6.86 54.70
C LYS A 177 -16.42 7.99 55.65
#